data_AF-A0A8E2JQF1-F1
#
_entry.id   AF-A0A8E2JQF1-F1
#
_cell.length_a   1.000
_cell.length_b   1.000
_cell.length_c   1.000
_cell.angle_alpha   90.00
_cell.angle_beta   90.00
_cell.angle_gamma   90.00
#
_symmetry.space_group_name_H-M   'P 1'
#
loop_
_entity.id
_entity.type
_entity.pdbx_description
1 polymer ?
#
loop_
_entity_poly.entity_id
_entity_poly.type
_entity_poly.pdbx_seq_one_letter_code
_entity_poly.pdbx_strand_id
1 'polypeptide(L)'
;MDFTPLTKPYNKRPWSQFRMQTAKKVFGPLTGSTISLLRDQFTISTWLALGALLQASLFFLFGRLAFLPALLLVLYRTADAFLMAIGVTHNRELDGVILQKFSAQYPDAAGKFGNKPASKEIVVFLIGGRINHPLGVLAPGASDLGDYFNKMNKELEQNADKYGYLGASNWLSNGERPTSNENLTVMYFRSIEHLHAFSTSPLHRAGWTWWTGFAATHRHLSIWHEMYA
;
A
#
# COMPACT_ATOMS: atom_id res chain seq x y z
N MET A 1 18.88 -28.37 8.84
CA MET A 1 18.22 -27.75 10.01
C MET A 1 16.81 -27.44 9.60
N ASP A 2 15.83 -27.74 10.44
CA ASP A 2 14.43 -27.50 10.13
C ASP A 2 14.09 -26.02 10.38
N PHE A 3 13.13 -25.48 9.62
CA PHE A 3 12.70 -24.10 9.81
C PHE A 3 11.93 -23.98 11.12
N THR A 4 12.30 -22.99 11.93
CA THR A 4 11.57 -22.68 13.17
C THR A 4 10.60 -21.53 12.90
N PRO A 5 9.29 -21.68 13.19
CA PRO A 5 8.34 -20.59 13.06
C PRO A 5 8.74 -19.39 13.93
N LEU A 6 8.85 -18.21 13.33
CA LEU A 6 9.17 -16.96 14.04
C LEU A 6 7.94 -16.25 14.60
N THR A 7 6.76 -16.64 14.14
CA THR A 7 5.47 -16.14 14.59
C THR A 7 4.64 -17.28 15.14
N LYS A 8 3.78 -16.98 16.11
CA LYS A 8 2.82 -17.96 16.61
C LYS A 8 1.81 -18.27 15.50
N PRO A 9 1.40 -19.53 15.32
CA PRO A 9 0.31 -19.87 14.40
C PRO A 9 -0.93 -19.04 14.71
N TYR A 10 -1.61 -18.57 13.66
CA TYR A 10 -2.85 -17.83 13.82
C TYR A 10 -4.05 -18.78 13.74
N ASN A 11 -4.99 -18.66 14.68
CA ASN A 11 -6.25 -19.41 14.66
C ASN A 11 -7.20 -18.95 13.54
N LYS A 12 -6.98 -17.74 13.03
CA LYS A 12 -7.69 -17.15 11.90
C LYS A 12 -6.66 -16.57 10.96
N ARG A 13 -6.92 -16.67 9.66
CA ARG A 13 -6.07 -16.07 8.64
C ARG A 13 -5.83 -14.58 8.94
N PRO A 14 -4.57 -14.12 9.03
CA PRO A 14 -4.29 -12.70 9.18
C PRO A 14 -4.65 -11.93 7.90
N TRP A 15 -5.01 -10.66 8.06
CA TRP A 15 -5.22 -9.78 6.91
C TRP A 15 -3.91 -9.53 6.17
N SER A 16 -3.98 -9.34 4.86
CA SER A 16 -2.80 -8.95 4.09
C SER A 16 -2.25 -7.59 4.49
N GLN A 17 -1.00 -7.32 4.11
CA GLN A 17 -0.38 -6.01 4.30
C GLN A 17 -1.17 -4.91 3.58
N PHE A 18 -1.63 -5.16 2.34
CA PHE A 18 -2.51 -4.26 1.60
C PHE A 18 -3.75 -3.89 2.44
N ARG A 19 -4.42 -4.90 3.02
CA ARG A 19 -5.62 -4.67 3.81
C ARG A 19 -5.32 -3.88 5.09
N MET A 20 -4.21 -4.17 5.76
CA MET A 20 -3.78 -3.42 6.94
C MET A 20 -3.48 -1.95 6.60
N GLN A 21 -2.78 -1.68 5.49
CA GLN A 21 -2.44 -0.33 5.02
C GLN A 21 -3.68 0.50 4.66
N THR A 22 -4.69 -0.14 4.07
CA THR A 22 -5.95 0.50 3.65
C THR A 22 -7.00 0.56 4.77
N ALA A 23 -6.80 -0.12 5.90
CA ALA A 23 -7.71 -0.07 7.05
C ALA A 23 -7.21 0.82 8.18
N LYS A 24 -5.87 0.90 8.38
CA LYS A 24 -5.27 1.66 9.49
C LYS A 24 -5.38 3.16 9.22
N LYS A 25 -6.20 3.83 10.02
CA LYS A 25 -6.28 5.30 10.07
C LYS A 25 -5.02 5.85 10.74
N VAL A 26 -4.37 6.80 10.09
CA VAL A 26 -3.09 7.39 10.53
C VAL A 26 -3.25 8.87 10.86
N PHE A 27 -4.10 9.58 10.13
CA PHE A 27 -4.37 11.00 10.37
C PHE A 27 -5.87 11.29 10.19
N GLY A 28 -6.60 11.38 11.31
CA GLY A 28 -8.05 11.50 11.28
C GLY A 28 -8.70 10.34 10.50
N PRO A 29 -9.49 10.61 9.45
CA PRO A 29 -10.08 9.55 8.62
C PRO A 29 -9.11 8.97 7.58
N LEU A 30 -7.93 9.58 7.35
CA LEU A 30 -7.01 9.19 6.29
C LEU A 30 -6.16 7.98 6.67
N THR A 31 -6.00 7.05 5.73
CA THR A 31 -5.17 5.85 5.89
C THR A 31 -3.72 6.12 5.47
N GLY A 32 -2.81 5.21 5.82
CA GLY A 32 -1.42 5.30 5.40
C GLY A 32 -1.26 5.29 3.87
N SER A 33 -2.06 4.47 3.16
CA SER A 33 -2.06 4.43 1.69
C SER A 33 -2.55 5.74 1.08
N THR A 34 -3.64 6.32 1.60
CA THR A 34 -4.16 7.61 1.12
C THR A 34 -3.17 8.74 1.35
N ILE A 35 -2.50 8.79 2.51
CA ILE A 35 -1.47 9.80 2.79
C ILE A 35 -0.30 9.66 1.80
N SER A 36 0.13 8.44 1.50
CA SER A 36 1.24 8.19 0.58
C SER A 36 0.91 8.63 -0.84
N LEU A 37 -0.30 8.29 -1.33
CA LEU A 37 -0.77 8.75 -2.63
C LEU A 37 -0.90 10.28 -2.68
N LEU A 38 -1.49 10.91 -1.65
CA LEU A 38 -1.62 12.37 -1.60
C LEU A 38 -0.27 13.08 -1.66
N ARG A 39 0.72 12.61 -0.89
CA ARG A 39 2.08 13.17 -0.90
C ARG A 39 2.71 13.13 -2.29
N ASP A 40 2.45 12.05 -3.03
CA ASP A 40 2.95 11.84 -4.38
C ASP A 40 2.25 12.69 -5.45
N GLN A 41 1.13 13.34 -5.15
CA GLN A 41 0.42 14.16 -6.14
C GLN A 41 1.08 15.52 -6.41
N PHE A 42 1.91 16.01 -5.50
CA PHE A 42 2.49 17.35 -5.60
C PHE A 42 4.00 17.30 -5.40
N THR A 43 4.70 18.12 -6.18
CA THR A 43 6.15 18.26 -6.04
C THR A 43 6.48 18.83 -4.67
N ILE A 44 7.72 18.63 -4.23
CA ILE A 44 8.22 19.23 -2.99
C ILE A 44 8.06 20.76 -3.04
N SER A 45 8.33 21.39 -4.19
CA SER A 45 8.15 22.84 -4.37
C SER A 45 6.70 23.29 -4.15
N THR A 46 5.71 22.53 -4.65
CA THR A 46 4.29 22.81 -4.43
C THR A 46 3.92 22.67 -2.97
N TRP A 47 4.37 21.61 -2.28
CA TRP A 47 4.14 21.44 -0.84
C TRP A 47 4.72 22.59 -0.02
N LEU A 48 5.94 23.03 -0.34
CA LEU A 48 6.58 24.17 0.31
C LEU A 48 5.84 25.48 0.06
N ALA A 49 5.39 25.71 -1.18
CA ALA A 49 4.62 26.90 -1.53
C ALA A 49 3.27 26.95 -0.80
N LEU A 50 2.54 25.83 -0.73
CA LEU A 50 1.29 25.71 0.03
C LEU A 50 1.53 25.97 1.53
N GLY A 51 2.59 25.38 2.10
CA GLY A 51 2.98 25.63 3.48
C GLY A 51 3.32 27.10 3.76
N ALA A 52 4.04 27.76 2.84
CA ALA A 52 4.39 29.16 2.94
C ALA A 52 3.16 30.08 2.87
N LEU A 53 2.22 29.80 1.96
CA LEU A 53 0.94 30.53 1.87
C LEU A 53 0.13 30.39 3.16
N LEU A 54 0.01 29.17 3.69
CA LEU A 54 -0.68 28.93 4.96
C LEU A 54 0.00 29.67 6.12
N GLN A 55 1.32 29.59 6.23
CA GLN A 55 2.10 30.27 7.27
C GLN A 55 1.97 31.79 7.17
N ALA A 56 2.03 32.35 5.96
CA ALA A 56 1.82 33.78 5.74
C ALA A 56 0.41 34.22 6.17
N SER A 57 -0.60 33.42 5.82
CA SER A 57 -2.00 33.66 6.22
C SER A 57 -2.16 33.64 7.75
N LEU A 58 -1.56 32.67 8.43
CA LEU A 58 -1.54 32.62 9.89
C LEU A 58 -0.81 33.83 10.50
N PHE A 59 0.30 34.27 9.90
CA PHE A 59 1.02 35.45 10.36
C PHE A 59 0.18 36.72 10.23
N PHE A 60 -0.60 36.89 9.16
CA PHE A 60 -1.53 38.01 9.04
C PHE A 60 -2.61 38.01 10.13
N LEU A 61 -3.06 36.83 10.57
CA LEU A 61 -4.12 36.70 11.59
C LEU A 61 -3.59 36.80 13.03
N PHE A 62 -2.41 36.24 13.31
CA PHE A 62 -1.91 36.03 14.68
C PHE A 62 -0.54 36.66 14.95
N GLY A 63 0.03 37.38 13.97
CA GLY A 63 1.36 37.97 14.05
C GLY A 63 2.44 36.91 14.33
N ARG A 64 3.39 37.23 15.21
CA ARG A 64 4.51 36.33 15.55
C ARG A 64 4.10 35.02 16.19
N LEU A 65 2.91 34.94 16.80
CA LEU A 65 2.42 33.69 17.42
C LEU A 65 2.18 32.60 16.38
N ALA A 66 2.00 32.96 15.10
CA ALA A 66 1.84 32.02 13.99
C ALA A 66 3.04 31.08 13.82
N PHE A 67 4.23 31.42 14.31
CA PHE A 67 5.41 30.56 14.20
C PHE A 67 5.46 29.48 15.28
N LEU A 68 4.72 29.63 16.38
CA LEU A 68 4.78 28.70 17.51
C LEU A 68 4.43 27.26 17.13
N PRO A 69 3.35 26.96 16.35
CA PRO A 69 3.02 25.59 16.02
C PRO A 69 4.12 24.87 15.23
N ALA A 70 4.70 25.54 14.22
CA ALA A 70 5.77 24.98 13.41
C ALA A 70 7.04 24.76 14.24
N LEU A 71 7.42 25.74 15.06
CA LEU A 71 8.59 25.66 15.94
C LEU A 71 8.44 24.50 16.94
N LEU A 72 7.32 24.43 17.65
CA LEU A 72 7.05 23.38 18.62
C LEU A 72 7.04 21.99 17.97
N LEU A 73 6.46 21.86 16.77
CA LEU A 73 6.45 20.60 16.03
C LEU A 73 7.88 20.16 15.67
N VAL A 74 8.71 21.05 15.12
CA VAL A 74 10.10 20.73 14.75
C VAL A 74 10.92 20.35 15.99
N LEU A 75 10.79 21.11 17.07
CA LEU A 75 11.47 20.81 18.33
C LEU A 75 11.05 19.46 18.90
N TYR A 76 9.74 19.19 18.95
CA TYR A 76 9.22 17.90 19.39
C TYR A 76 9.76 16.75 18.55
N ARG A 77 9.69 16.84 17.22
CA ARG A 77 10.16 15.77 16.31
C ARG A 77 11.66 15.52 16.42
N THR A 78 12.44 16.60 16.55
CA THR A 78 13.90 16.51 16.70
C THR A 78 14.27 15.90 18.04
N ALA A 79 13.63 16.33 19.13
CA ALA A 79 13.85 15.77 20.46
C ALA A 79 13.43 14.31 20.54
N ASP A 80 12.24 13.95 20.03
CA ASP A 80 11.74 12.57 20.00
C ASP A 80 12.69 11.65 19.22
N ALA A 81 13.15 12.09 18.03
CA ALA A 81 14.12 11.35 17.23
C ALA A 81 15.48 11.20 17.93
N PHE A 82 15.99 12.27 18.56
CA PHE A 82 17.25 12.22 19.30
C PHE A 82 17.16 11.27 20.49
N LEU A 83 16.10 11.36 21.30
CA LEU A 83 15.88 10.49 22.45
C LEU A 83 15.75 9.01 22.04
N MET A 84 15.10 8.71 20.91
CA MET A 84 15.05 7.36 20.37
C MET A 84 16.43 6.89 19.90
N ALA A 85 17.20 7.76 19.23
CA ALA A 85 18.52 7.42 18.70
C ALA A 85 19.56 7.09 19.78
N ILE A 86 19.50 7.77 20.94
CA ILE A 86 20.38 7.48 22.09
C ILE A 86 19.80 6.41 23.03
N GLY A 87 18.66 5.80 22.69
CA GLY A 87 18.04 4.72 23.45
C GLY A 87 17.35 5.15 24.75
N VAL A 88 17.06 6.44 24.92
CA VAL A 88 16.29 6.95 26.08
C VAL A 88 14.80 6.64 25.93
N THR A 89 14.27 6.72 24.72
CA THR A 89 12.87 6.36 24.42
C THR A 89 12.77 5.15 23.50
N HIS A 90 11.64 4.45 23.55
CA HIS A 90 11.36 3.28 22.72
C HIS A 90 11.43 3.60 21.22
N ASN A 91 12.24 2.85 20.48
CA ASN A 91 12.34 2.99 19.03
C ASN A 91 11.14 2.30 18.35
N ARG A 92 10.11 3.10 18.10
CA ARG A 92 8.87 2.68 17.43
C ARG A 92 9.07 2.17 15.99
N GLU A 93 10.17 2.54 15.32
CA GLU A 93 10.46 2.06 13.96
C GLU A 93 10.88 0.58 13.94
N LEU A 94 11.23 0.00 15.10
CA LEU A 94 11.52 -1.42 15.26
C LEU A 94 10.28 -2.25 15.64
N ASP A 95 9.10 -1.63 15.79
CA ASP A 95 7.89 -2.33 16.15
C ASP A 95 7.49 -3.34 15.07
N GLY A 96 7.49 -4.63 15.45
CA GLY A 96 7.13 -5.72 14.54
C GLY A 96 8.24 -6.11 13.55
N VAL A 97 9.45 -5.56 13.66
CA VAL A 97 10.59 -5.93 12.83
C VAL A 97 11.16 -7.28 13.29
N ILE A 98 11.30 -8.22 12.34
CA ILE A 98 12.03 -9.48 12.56
C ILE A 98 13.51 -9.21 12.31
N LEU A 99 14.29 -9.08 13.39
CA LEU A 99 15.72 -8.73 13.32
C LEU A 99 16.65 -9.87 12.89
N GLN A 100 16.13 -11.09 12.78
CA GLN A 100 16.87 -12.28 12.36
C GLN A 100 16.70 -12.51 10.86
N LYS A 101 17.59 -13.30 10.23
CA LYS A 101 17.37 -13.75 8.85
C LYS A 101 16.21 -14.72 8.82
N PHE A 102 15.26 -14.51 7.92
CA PHE A 102 14.09 -15.36 7.75
C PHE A 102 13.77 -15.58 6.27
N SER A 103 12.97 -16.60 6.01
CA SER A 103 12.41 -16.89 4.68
C SER A 103 10.95 -17.29 4.85
N ALA A 104 10.12 -16.98 3.87
CA ALA A 104 8.73 -17.42 3.85
C ALA A 104 8.68 -18.89 3.44
N GLN A 105 7.87 -19.68 4.15
CA GLN A 105 7.62 -21.07 3.82
C GLN A 105 6.13 -21.36 3.79
N TYR A 106 5.73 -22.19 2.83
CA TYR A 106 4.37 -22.68 2.73
C TYR A 106 4.25 -24.01 3.49
N PRO A 107 3.25 -24.18 4.38
CA PRO A 107 3.09 -25.43 5.11
C PRO A 107 2.60 -26.56 4.19
N ASP A 108 2.89 -27.80 4.57
CA ASP A 108 2.31 -28.99 3.95
C ASP A 108 0.80 -29.11 4.22
N ALA A 109 0.17 -30.17 3.71
CA ALA A 109 -1.26 -30.41 3.92
C ALA A 109 -1.63 -30.65 5.39
N ALA A 110 -0.67 -31.06 6.23
CA ALA A 110 -0.83 -31.25 7.66
C ALA A 110 -0.50 -29.99 8.48
N GLY A 111 -0.21 -28.86 7.82
CA GLY A 111 0.15 -27.61 8.47
C GLY A 111 1.60 -27.55 8.97
N LYS A 112 2.45 -28.53 8.62
CA LYS A 112 3.85 -28.58 9.05
C LYS A 112 4.75 -27.86 8.05
N PHE A 113 5.73 -27.13 8.57
CA PHE A 113 6.78 -26.49 7.75
C PHE A 113 7.92 -27.48 7.56
N GLY A 114 8.24 -27.79 6.31
CA GLY A 114 9.32 -28.70 5.97
C GLY A 114 10.70 -28.04 6.06
N ASN A 115 11.74 -28.81 5.77
CA ASN A 115 13.11 -28.30 5.66
C ASN A 115 13.57 -28.03 4.22
N LYS A 116 12.71 -28.30 3.23
CA LYS A 116 12.94 -28.02 1.81
C LYS A 116 12.37 -26.64 1.45
N PRO A 117 13.22 -25.65 1.12
CA PRO A 117 12.75 -24.36 0.60
C PRO A 117 11.96 -24.55 -0.69
N ALA A 118 10.97 -23.68 -0.93
CA ALA A 118 10.15 -23.68 -2.14
C ALA A 118 9.56 -25.07 -2.49
N SER A 119 9.14 -25.84 -1.48
CA SER A 119 8.56 -27.18 -1.71
C SER A 119 7.19 -27.15 -2.42
N LYS A 120 6.59 -25.97 -2.59
CA LYS A 120 5.37 -25.73 -3.34
C LYS A 120 5.53 -24.50 -4.22
N GLU A 121 4.90 -24.55 -5.38
CA GLU A 121 4.77 -23.42 -6.30
C GLU A 121 3.74 -22.43 -5.77
N ILE A 122 3.94 -21.16 -6.11
CA ILE A 122 3.00 -20.06 -5.86
C ILE A 122 2.98 -19.18 -7.10
N VAL A 123 1.87 -18.51 -7.32
CA VAL A 123 1.78 -17.48 -8.37
C VAL A 123 2.05 -16.12 -7.73
N VAL A 124 2.96 -15.37 -8.34
CA VAL A 124 3.18 -13.95 -8.06
C VAL A 124 2.51 -13.15 -9.18
N PHE A 125 1.49 -12.38 -8.81
CA PHE A 125 0.76 -11.51 -9.72
C PHE A 125 1.05 -10.06 -9.36
N LEU A 126 1.74 -9.37 -10.24
CA LEU A 126 2.00 -7.94 -10.15
C LEU A 126 0.91 -7.22 -10.93
N ILE A 127 0.24 -6.26 -10.30
CA ILE A 127 -0.71 -5.40 -11.00
C ILE A 127 -0.45 -3.95 -10.64
N GLY A 128 -0.26 -3.14 -11.66
CA GLY A 128 0.06 -1.73 -11.50
C GLY A 128 -0.97 -0.84 -12.18
N GLY A 129 -1.01 0.40 -11.71
CA GLY A 129 -1.82 1.45 -12.30
C GLY A 129 -1.13 2.80 -12.19
N ARG A 130 -1.37 3.65 -13.19
CA ARG A 130 -0.86 5.02 -13.22
C ARG A 130 -1.89 5.98 -13.77
N ILE A 131 -1.90 7.18 -13.19
CA ILE A 131 -2.73 8.30 -13.64
C ILE A 131 -1.81 9.37 -14.23
N ASN A 132 -1.82 9.47 -15.55
CA ASN A 132 -1.00 10.39 -16.34
C ASN A 132 -1.67 11.76 -16.56
N HIS A 133 -2.83 12.00 -15.95
CA HIS A 133 -3.55 13.26 -16.06
C HIS A 133 -2.91 14.36 -15.20
N PRO A 134 -2.87 15.64 -15.63
CA PRO A 134 -2.29 16.74 -14.84
C PRO A 134 -2.93 16.94 -13.45
N LEU A 135 -4.22 16.63 -13.32
CA LEU A 135 -4.93 16.68 -12.03
C LEU A 135 -4.72 15.42 -11.16
N GLY A 136 -3.95 14.44 -11.64
CA GLY A 136 -3.63 13.22 -10.89
C GLY A 136 -4.87 12.47 -10.41
N VAL A 137 -4.93 12.15 -9.11
CA VAL A 137 -6.07 11.45 -8.48
C VAL A 137 -7.42 12.16 -8.63
N LEU A 138 -7.45 13.43 -9.01
CA LEU A 138 -8.68 14.19 -9.29
C LEU A 138 -9.14 14.06 -10.75
N ALA A 139 -8.46 13.26 -11.56
CA ALA A 139 -8.80 13.07 -12.97
C ALA A 139 -10.11 12.29 -13.15
N PRO A 140 -10.82 12.51 -14.27
CA PRO A 140 -11.96 11.67 -14.64
C PRO A 140 -11.58 10.17 -14.61
N GLY A 141 -12.40 9.34 -13.96
CA GLY A 141 -12.19 7.89 -13.84
C GLY A 141 -11.12 7.44 -12.84
N ALA A 142 -10.36 8.35 -12.21
CA ALA A 142 -9.35 7.98 -11.20
C ALA A 142 -10.00 7.36 -9.95
N SER A 143 -11.11 7.95 -9.48
CA SER A 143 -11.87 7.42 -8.34
C SER A 143 -12.48 6.06 -8.66
N ASP A 144 -13.08 5.91 -9.85
CA ASP A 144 -13.68 4.65 -10.29
C ASP A 144 -12.63 3.52 -10.37
N LEU A 145 -11.45 3.83 -10.94
CA LEU A 145 -10.32 2.90 -11.00
C LEU A 145 -9.94 2.43 -9.58
N GLY A 146 -9.71 3.38 -8.67
CA GLY A 146 -9.36 3.08 -7.29
C GLY A 146 -10.44 2.26 -6.57
N ASP A 147 -11.71 2.57 -6.82
CA ASP A 147 -12.86 1.84 -6.23
C ASP A 147 -12.94 0.41 -6.73
N TYR A 148 -12.72 0.15 -8.02
CA TYR A 148 -12.67 -1.21 -8.55
C TYR A 148 -11.53 -2.01 -7.91
N PHE A 149 -10.32 -1.45 -7.86
CA PHE A 149 -9.17 -2.08 -7.20
C PHE A 149 -9.43 -2.39 -5.72
N ASN A 150 -10.03 -1.45 -4.99
CA ASN A 150 -10.36 -1.64 -3.57
C ASN A 150 -11.43 -2.71 -3.35
N LYS A 151 -12.49 -2.72 -4.18
CA LYS A 151 -13.55 -3.73 -4.12
C LYS A 151 -13.00 -5.12 -4.45
N MET A 152 -12.16 -5.23 -5.48
CA MET A 152 -11.51 -6.49 -5.89
C MET A 152 -10.59 -7.04 -4.80
N ASN A 153 -9.74 -6.20 -4.19
CA ASN A 153 -8.91 -6.62 -3.06
C ASN A 153 -9.77 -7.06 -1.87
N LYS A 154 -10.88 -6.35 -1.59
CA LYS A 154 -11.81 -6.75 -0.53
C LYS A 154 -12.47 -8.10 -0.82
N GLU A 155 -12.87 -8.37 -2.06
CA GLU A 155 -13.43 -9.67 -2.45
C GLU A 155 -12.41 -10.80 -2.24
N LEU A 156 -11.15 -10.57 -2.62
CA LEU A 156 -10.05 -11.52 -2.41
C LEU A 156 -9.79 -11.79 -0.93
N GLU A 157 -9.76 -10.76 -0.09
CA GLU A 157 -9.61 -10.95 1.37
C GLU A 157 -10.78 -11.77 1.95
N GLN A 158 -12.01 -11.49 1.52
CA GLN A 158 -13.22 -12.14 2.04
C GLN A 158 -13.38 -13.59 1.55
N ASN A 159 -12.87 -13.89 0.36
CA ASN A 159 -13.02 -15.19 -0.30
C ASN A 159 -11.67 -15.84 -0.55
N ALA A 160 -10.73 -15.61 0.36
CA ALA A 160 -9.33 -15.94 0.13
C ALA A 160 -9.08 -17.43 -0.07
N ASP A 161 -9.89 -18.29 0.56
CA ASP A 161 -9.78 -19.73 0.34
C ASP A 161 -10.28 -20.17 -1.03
N LYS A 162 -11.44 -19.65 -1.45
CA LYS A 162 -12.04 -19.89 -2.77
C LYS A 162 -11.10 -19.48 -3.91
N TYR A 163 -10.47 -18.32 -3.78
CA TYR A 163 -9.58 -17.77 -4.80
C TYR A 163 -8.11 -18.11 -4.57
N GLY A 164 -7.80 -19.02 -3.64
CA GLY A 164 -6.43 -19.41 -3.33
C GLY A 164 -5.49 -18.23 -3.03
N TYR A 165 -6.03 -17.08 -2.65
CA TYR A 165 -5.29 -15.86 -2.41
C TYR A 165 -4.44 -16.04 -1.15
N LEU A 166 -3.19 -15.58 -1.14
CA LEU A 166 -2.25 -15.72 -0.01
C LEU A 166 -1.97 -14.38 0.67
N GLY A 167 -2.18 -13.28 -0.05
CA GLY A 167 -2.04 -11.92 0.46
C GLY A 167 -1.50 -10.98 -0.62
N ALA A 168 -1.48 -9.70 -0.29
CA ALA A 168 -0.93 -8.66 -1.14
C ALA A 168 -0.22 -7.57 -0.33
N SER A 169 0.62 -6.82 -1.02
CA SER A 169 1.30 -5.61 -0.55
C SER A 169 1.20 -4.52 -1.61
N ASN A 170 1.18 -3.26 -1.18
CA ASN A 170 1.11 -2.10 -2.08
C ASN A 170 2.38 -1.27 -2.00
N TRP A 171 2.85 -0.80 -3.16
CA TRP A 171 4.10 -0.07 -3.33
C TRP A 171 3.88 1.09 -4.27
N LEU A 172 4.59 2.18 -4.01
CA LEU A 172 4.66 3.33 -4.90
C LEU A 172 6.05 3.34 -5.55
N SER A 173 6.11 3.50 -6.87
CA SER A 173 7.37 3.57 -7.61
C SER A 173 8.25 4.69 -7.05
N ASN A 174 9.51 4.35 -6.73
CA ASN A 174 10.42 5.27 -6.05
C ASN A 174 11.11 6.20 -7.05
N GLY A 175 10.48 7.34 -7.34
CA GLY A 175 11.13 8.45 -8.04
C GLY A 175 11.35 8.22 -9.54
N GLU A 176 10.54 7.36 -10.18
CA GLU A 176 10.47 7.30 -11.65
C GLU A 176 10.04 8.68 -12.21
N ARG A 177 9.21 9.40 -11.45
CA ARG A 177 8.83 10.80 -11.69
C ARG A 177 8.86 11.60 -10.38
N PRO A 178 8.91 12.95 -10.46
CA PRO A 178 8.77 13.79 -9.27
C PRO A 178 7.44 13.65 -8.53
N THR A 179 6.38 13.25 -9.23
CA THR A 179 4.99 13.08 -8.76
C THR A 179 4.23 12.11 -9.65
N SER A 180 3.04 11.68 -9.21
CA SER A 180 2.14 10.80 -9.96
C SER A 180 2.85 9.51 -10.39
N ASN A 181 3.64 8.97 -9.45
CA ASN A 181 4.34 7.72 -9.60
C ASN A 181 3.35 6.56 -9.71
N GLU A 182 3.84 5.47 -10.28
CA GLU A 182 3.04 4.26 -10.43
C GLU A 182 2.77 3.59 -9.09
N ASN A 183 1.54 3.12 -8.94
CA ASN A 183 1.15 2.28 -7.82
C ASN A 183 1.17 0.81 -8.25
N LEU A 184 1.87 -0.03 -7.50
CA LEU A 184 2.03 -1.46 -7.71
C LEU A 184 1.41 -2.23 -6.55
N THR A 185 0.53 -3.18 -6.86
CA THR A 185 0.12 -4.23 -5.93
C THR A 185 0.80 -5.54 -6.28
N VAL A 186 1.55 -6.10 -5.34
CA VAL A 186 2.16 -7.44 -5.44
C VAL A 186 1.22 -8.42 -4.74
N MET A 187 0.69 -9.38 -5.47
CA MET A 187 -0.31 -10.34 -4.98
C MET A 187 0.23 -11.77 -5.10
N TYR A 188 -0.11 -12.62 -4.13
CA TYR A 188 0.31 -14.01 -4.10
C TYR A 188 -0.91 -14.94 -4.15
N PHE A 189 -0.85 -15.98 -4.96
CA PHE A 189 -1.90 -16.99 -5.10
C PHE A 189 -1.31 -18.41 -5.01
N ARG A 190 -2.14 -19.37 -4.60
CA ARG A 190 -1.76 -20.79 -4.48
C ARG A 190 -1.48 -21.45 -5.82
N SER A 191 -2.18 -21.06 -6.89
CA SER A 191 -2.01 -21.63 -8.22
C SER A 191 -2.62 -20.74 -9.31
N ILE A 192 -2.32 -21.04 -10.57
CA ILE A 192 -2.85 -20.32 -11.73
C ILE A 192 -4.37 -20.51 -11.83
N GLU A 193 -4.89 -21.69 -11.52
CA GLU A 193 -6.33 -21.99 -11.58
C GLU A 193 -7.12 -21.10 -10.61
N HIS A 194 -6.56 -20.86 -9.42
CA HIS A 194 -7.15 -19.98 -8.42
C HIS A 194 -7.16 -18.51 -8.88
N LEU A 195 -6.05 -18.03 -9.46
CA LEU A 195 -5.97 -16.69 -10.05
C LEU A 195 -6.97 -16.54 -11.22
N HIS A 196 -7.07 -17.55 -12.08
CA HIS A 196 -8.00 -17.56 -13.21
C HIS A 196 -9.47 -17.61 -12.75
N ALA A 197 -9.77 -18.34 -11.67
CA ALA A 197 -11.10 -18.33 -11.06
C ALA A 197 -11.47 -16.94 -10.53
N PHE A 198 -10.50 -16.15 -10.05
CA PHE A 198 -10.72 -14.77 -9.67
C PHE A 198 -10.87 -13.84 -10.88
N SER A 199 -10.03 -13.96 -11.91
CA SER A 199 -10.10 -13.11 -13.11
C SER A 199 -11.41 -13.27 -13.88
N THR A 200 -12.10 -14.39 -13.69
CA THR A 200 -13.42 -14.67 -14.27
C THR A 200 -14.58 -14.37 -13.31
N SER A 201 -14.32 -13.83 -12.12
CA SER A 201 -15.37 -13.47 -11.16
C SER A 201 -16.28 -12.36 -11.69
N PRO A 202 -17.54 -12.26 -11.22
CA PRO A 202 -18.46 -11.20 -11.63
C PRO A 202 -17.90 -9.79 -11.40
N LEU A 203 -17.27 -9.54 -10.24
CA LEU A 203 -16.71 -8.22 -9.92
C LEU A 203 -15.49 -7.89 -10.79
N HIS A 204 -14.59 -8.85 -11.01
CA HIS A 204 -13.45 -8.66 -11.89
C HIS A 204 -13.90 -8.36 -13.33
N ARG A 205 -14.85 -9.15 -13.87
CA ARG A 205 -15.43 -8.91 -15.19
C ARG A 205 -16.09 -7.55 -15.30
N ALA A 206 -16.85 -7.11 -14.29
CA ALA A 206 -17.47 -5.79 -14.28
C ALA A 206 -16.43 -4.66 -14.34
N GLY A 207 -15.33 -4.78 -13.57
CA GLY A 207 -14.23 -3.81 -13.63
C GLY A 207 -13.50 -3.83 -14.97
N TRP A 208 -13.30 -5.00 -15.56
CA TRP A 208 -12.69 -5.12 -16.89
C TRP A 208 -13.58 -4.50 -17.98
N THR A 209 -14.88 -4.76 -17.97
CA THR A 209 -15.84 -4.15 -18.91
C THR A 209 -15.82 -2.62 -18.77
N TRP A 210 -15.88 -2.10 -17.55
CA TRP A 210 -15.75 -0.65 -17.30
C TRP A 210 -14.43 -0.10 -17.86
N TRP A 211 -13.31 -0.75 -17.54
CA TRP A 211 -11.98 -0.34 -18.00
C TRP A 211 -11.90 -0.26 -19.52
N THR A 212 -12.32 -1.31 -20.22
CA THR A 212 -12.26 -1.35 -21.69
C THR A 212 -13.13 -0.27 -22.35
N GLY A 213 -14.29 0.06 -21.77
CA GLY A 213 -15.13 1.16 -22.25
C GLY A 213 -14.54 2.54 -21.95
N PHE A 214 -14.00 2.74 -20.74
CA PHE A 214 -13.44 4.02 -20.32
C PHE A 214 -12.11 4.33 -21.02
N ALA A 215 -11.19 3.37 -21.05
CA ALA A 215 -9.86 3.51 -21.64
C ALA A 215 -9.91 3.78 -23.16
N ALA A 216 -10.98 3.36 -23.84
CA ALA A 216 -11.20 3.67 -25.26
C ALA A 216 -11.30 5.19 -25.52
N THR A 217 -11.78 5.96 -24.55
CA THR A 217 -12.01 7.41 -24.67
C THR A 217 -11.08 8.25 -23.79
N HIS A 218 -10.40 7.64 -22.82
CA HIS A 218 -9.57 8.34 -21.84
C HIS A 218 -8.19 7.71 -21.71
N ARG A 219 -7.20 8.28 -22.41
CA ARG A 219 -5.82 7.75 -22.48
C ARG A 219 -4.94 8.09 -21.27
N HIS A 220 -5.46 8.83 -20.30
CA HIS A 220 -4.69 9.29 -19.14
C HIS A 220 -4.63 8.27 -18.00
N LEU A 221 -5.40 7.19 -18.06
CA LEU A 221 -5.29 6.07 -17.12
C LEU A 221 -4.53 4.93 -17.80
N SER A 222 -3.73 4.21 -17.03
CA SER A 222 -3.11 2.96 -17.47
C SER A 222 -3.18 1.91 -16.37
N ILE A 223 -3.40 0.66 -16.76
CA ILE A 223 -3.21 -0.53 -15.92
C ILE A 223 -2.31 -1.51 -16.66
N TRP A 224 -1.58 -2.31 -15.90
CA TRP A 224 -0.77 -3.41 -16.43
C TRP A 224 -0.73 -4.54 -15.41
N HIS A 225 -0.38 -5.74 -15.87
CA HIS A 225 -0.06 -6.84 -14.97
C HIS A 225 1.09 -7.70 -15.51
N GLU A 226 1.78 -8.36 -14.60
CA GLU A 226 2.77 -9.40 -14.88
C GLU A 226 2.48 -10.60 -13.97
N MET A 227 2.69 -11.80 -14.49
CA MET A 227 2.41 -13.04 -13.76
C MET A 227 3.59 -13.98 -13.87
N TYR A 228 4.03 -14.48 -12.72
CA TYR A 228 5.09 -15.46 -12.57
C TYR A 228 4.53 -16.67 -11.82
N ALA A 229 4.80 -17.88 -12.33
CA ALA A 229 4.36 -19.14 -11.77
C ALA A 229 5.49 -20.17 -11.86
#